data_AF-A0A7Z9RZN8-F1
#
_entry.id   AF-A0A7Z9RZN8-F1
#
_cell.length_a   1.000
_cell.length_b   1.000
_cell.length_c   1.000
_cell.angle_alpha   90.00
_cell.angle_beta   90.00
_cell.angle_gamma   90.00
#
_symmetry.space_group_name_H-M   'P 1'
#
loop_
_entity.id
_entity.type
_entity.pdbx_description
1 polymer ?
#
loop_
_entity_poly.entity_id
_entity_poly.type
_entity_poly.pdbx_seq_one_letter_code
_entity_poly.pdbx_strand_id
1 'polypeptide(L)'
;MNPINTSKVLIGGIVAGVAIFVGQMLNQMMFAERWKEVMQGSGMNSEYGTQAMTIMALFLVGLGLVTAWLYAGLRTRYGAGPATAIKAGTAVWACWAVFGYSTTYFIGLYPGDLVAYSVIISFVFINAGALIAGKMYTEESAVPVQS
;
A
#
# COMPACT_ATOMS: atom_id res chain seq x y z
N MET A 1 18.62 13.52 14.74
CA MET A 1 17.93 12.86 13.60
C MET A 1 17.69 13.93 12.57
N ASN A 2 18.07 13.72 11.30
CA ASN A 2 17.70 14.68 10.26
C ASN A 2 16.18 14.69 10.13
N PRO A 3 15.57 15.85 9.86
CA PRO A 3 14.14 15.92 9.58
C PRO A 3 13.82 15.05 8.37
N ILE A 4 12.63 14.41 8.39
CA ILE A 4 12.14 13.64 7.26
C ILE A 4 11.95 14.60 6.08
N ASN A 5 12.61 14.31 4.96
CA ASN A 5 12.40 15.05 3.71
C ASN A 5 10.98 14.79 3.17
N THR A 6 10.04 15.69 3.49
CA THR A 6 8.61 15.55 3.13
C THR A 6 8.40 15.55 1.62
N SER A 7 9.18 16.32 0.87
CA SER A 7 9.10 16.35 -0.60
C SER A 7 9.41 14.98 -1.21
N LYS A 8 10.41 14.27 -0.67
CA LYS A 8 10.77 12.92 -1.11
C LYS A 8 9.74 11.88 -0.66
N VAL A 9 9.15 12.03 0.52
CA VAL A 9 8.02 11.19 0.96
C VAL A 9 6.83 11.37 0.02
N LEU A 10 6.49 12.61 -0.34
CA LEU A 10 5.35 12.90 -1.21
C LEU A 10 5.53 12.27 -2.59
N ILE A 11 6.65 12.55 -3.26
CA ILE A 11 6.90 12.02 -4.61
C ILE A 11 7.04 10.49 -4.58
N GLY A 12 7.87 9.96 -3.68
CA GLY A 12 8.08 8.51 -3.57
C GLY A 12 6.81 7.76 -3.19
N GLY A 13 6.00 8.36 -2.32
CA GLY A 13 4.74 7.79 -1.86
C GLY A 13 3.64 7.78 -2.94
N ILE A 14 3.54 8.83 -3.76
CA ILE A 14 2.62 8.82 -4.91
C ILE A 14 2.98 7.70 -5.89
N VAL A 15 4.25 7.58 -6.27
CA VAL A 15 4.69 6.52 -7.20
C VAL A 15 4.51 5.13 -6.59
N ALA A 16 4.78 4.96 -5.29
CA ALA A 16 4.47 3.73 -4.57
C ALA A 16 2.97 3.40 -4.59
N GLY A 17 2.12 4.41 -4.36
CA GLY A 17 0.67 4.27 -4.41
C GLY A 17 0.15 3.83 -5.77
N VAL A 18 0.74 4.32 -6.86
CA VAL A 18 0.43 3.86 -8.22
C VAL A 18 0.81 2.39 -8.40
N ALA A 19 1.96 1.94 -7.90
CA ALA A 19 2.35 0.53 -7.98
C ALA A 19 1.37 -0.37 -7.19
N ILE A 20 0.94 0.07 -6.01
CA ILE A 20 -0.07 -0.62 -5.20
C ILE A 20 -1.40 -0.67 -5.95
N PHE A 21 -1.81 0.44 -6.57
CA PHE A 21 -3.04 0.53 -7.35
C PHE A 21 -3.05 -0.47 -8.52
N VAL A 22 -1.95 -0.58 -9.27
CA VAL A 22 -1.81 -1.58 -10.33
C VAL A 22 -1.99 -2.99 -9.77
N GLY A 23 -1.41 -3.29 -8.61
CA GLY A 23 -1.61 -4.57 -7.92
C GLY A 23 -3.06 -4.86 -7.57
N GLN A 24 -3.77 -3.85 -7.07
CA GLN A 24 -5.21 -3.96 -6.78
C GLN A 24 -6.01 -4.23 -8.06
N MET A 25 -5.72 -3.52 -9.15
CA MET A 25 -6.39 -3.76 -10.43
C MET A 25 -6.10 -5.15 -10.99
N LEU A 26 -4.87 -5.63 -10.87
CA LEU A 26 -4.53 -7.00 -11.26
C LEU A 26 -5.30 -8.04 -10.43
N ASN A 27 -5.45 -7.83 -9.12
CA ASN A 27 -6.29 -8.70 -8.28
C ASN A 27 -7.76 -8.69 -8.75
N GLN A 28 -8.32 -7.50 -9.01
CA GLN A 28 -9.70 -7.36 -9.50
C GLN A 28 -9.89 -8.05 -10.86
N MET A 29 -8.93 -7.90 -11.78
CA MET A 29 -8.98 -8.53 -13.11
C MET A 29 -8.82 -10.06 -13.04
N MET A 30 -7.88 -10.57 -12.24
CA MET A 30 -7.63 -12.01 -12.11
C MET A 30 -8.81 -12.77 -11.50
N PHE A 31 -9.56 -12.12 -10.60
CA PHE A 31 -10.68 -12.73 -9.88
C PHE A 31 -12.01 -12.05 -10.19
N ALA A 32 -12.17 -11.45 -11.37
CA ALA A 32 -13.32 -10.63 -11.72
C ALA A 32 -14.66 -11.35 -11.52
N GLU A 33 -14.82 -12.57 -12.03
CA GLU A 33 -16.05 -13.35 -11.87
C GLU A 33 -16.31 -13.71 -10.41
N ARG A 34 -15.26 -14.06 -9.66
CA ARG A 34 -15.40 -14.39 -8.23
C ARG A 34 -15.84 -13.18 -7.40
N TRP A 35 -15.26 -12.01 -7.67
CA TRP A 35 -15.67 -10.77 -7.02
C TRP A 35 -17.11 -10.40 -7.39
N LYS A 36 -17.51 -10.61 -8.65
CA LYS A 36 -18.88 -10.37 -9.09
C LYS A 36 -19.89 -11.28 -8.38
N GLU A 37 -19.61 -12.57 -8.27
CA GLU A 37 -20.44 -13.54 -7.53
C GLU A 37 -20.61 -13.14 -6.05
N VAL A 38 -19.51 -12.74 -5.41
CA VAL A 38 -19.52 -12.26 -4.01
C VAL A 38 -20.39 -11.02 -3.84
N MET A 39 -20.25 -10.03 -4.73
CA MET A 39 -21.04 -8.79 -4.66
C MET A 39 -22.52 -9.06 -4.89
N GLN A 40 -22.87 -9.89 -5.87
CA GLN A 40 -24.26 -10.29 -6.13
C GLN A 40 -24.87 -11.06 -4.95
N GLY A 41 -24.14 -12.03 -4.39
CA GLY A 41 -24.59 -12.81 -3.23
C GLY A 41 -24.76 -11.99 -1.96
N SER A 42 -24.06 -10.85 -1.86
CA SER A 42 -24.14 -9.92 -0.72
C SER A 42 -25.21 -8.84 -0.91
N GLY A 43 -25.94 -8.82 -2.04
CA GLY A 43 -26.89 -7.76 -2.38
C GLY A 43 -26.23 -6.39 -2.63
N MET A 44 -24.91 -6.37 -2.85
CA MET A 44 -24.13 -5.16 -3.11
C MET A 44 -23.97 -4.94 -4.62
N ASN A 45 -23.96 -3.68 -5.06
CA ASN A 45 -23.72 -3.37 -6.47
C ASN A 45 -22.31 -3.81 -6.88
N SER A 46 -22.23 -4.60 -7.96
CA SER A 46 -20.97 -5.05 -8.55
C SER A 46 -20.26 -3.98 -9.38
N GLU A 47 -20.96 -2.89 -9.72
CA GLU A 47 -20.39 -1.76 -10.45
C GLU A 47 -20.00 -0.64 -9.48
N TYR A 48 -18.72 -0.31 -9.47
CA TYR A 48 -18.21 0.85 -8.76
C TYR A 48 -18.41 2.10 -9.62
N GLY A 49 -19.24 3.04 -9.16
CA GLY A 49 -19.34 4.35 -9.80
C GLY A 49 -18.01 5.13 -9.72
N THR A 50 -17.87 6.15 -10.58
CA THR A 50 -16.68 7.01 -10.68
C THR A 50 -16.20 7.55 -9.32
N GLN A 51 -17.14 7.86 -8.42
CA GLN A 51 -16.82 8.34 -7.08
C GLN A 51 -16.11 7.28 -6.24
N ALA A 52 -16.58 6.03 -6.24
CA ALA A 52 -15.98 4.94 -5.48
C ALA A 52 -14.57 4.62 -5.99
N MET A 53 -14.38 4.62 -7.31
CA MET A 53 -13.07 4.44 -7.93
C MET A 53 -12.09 5.57 -7.57
N THR A 54 -12.56 6.81 -7.57
CA THR A 54 -11.75 7.97 -7.15
C THR A 54 -11.32 7.84 -5.69
N ILE A 55 -12.26 7.51 -4.80
CA ILE A 55 -11.97 7.32 -3.37
C ILE A 55 -10.95 6.20 -3.19
N MET A 56 -11.15 5.05 -3.83
CA MET A 56 -10.22 3.91 -3.74
C MET A 56 -8.82 4.30 -4.22
N ALA A 57 -8.70 5.02 -5.34
CA ALA A 57 -7.41 5.49 -5.84
C ALA A 57 -6.70 6.40 -4.82
N LEU A 58 -7.43 7.34 -4.20
CA LEU A 58 -6.89 8.20 -3.15
C LEU A 58 -6.42 7.42 -1.92
N PHE A 59 -7.17 6.40 -1.49
CA PHE A 59 -6.77 5.52 -0.39
C PHE A 59 -5.46 4.79 -0.69
N LEU A 60 -5.30 4.27 -1.92
CA LEU A 60 -4.10 3.53 -2.32
C LEU A 60 -2.88 4.45 -2.48
N VAL A 61 -3.09 5.69 -2.94
CA VAL A 61 -2.06 6.75 -2.88
C VAL A 61 -1.69 7.07 -1.43
N GLY A 62 -2.67 7.20 -0.54
CA GLY A 62 -2.45 7.36 0.89
C GLY A 62 -1.62 6.23 1.50
N LEU A 63 -1.88 4.98 1.11
CA LEU A 63 -1.09 3.82 1.55
C LEU A 63 0.36 3.91 1.07
N GLY A 64 0.59 4.37 -0.17
CA GLY A 64 1.91 4.67 -0.71
C GLY A 64 2.64 5.75 0.09
N LEU A 65 1.96 6.83 0.47
CA LEU A 65 2.50 7.91 1.30
C LEU A 65 2.89 7.41 2.70
N VAL A 66 2.03 6.63 3.35
CA VAL A 66 2.32 6.01 4.65
C VAL A 66 3.53 5.08 4.54
N THR A 67 3.63 4.32 3.45
CA THR A 67 4.78 3.43 3.19
C THR A 67 6.08 4.21 3.04
N ALA A 68 6.08 5.28 2.26
CA ALA A 68 7.25 6.14 2.06
C ALA A 68 7.68 6.85 3.36
N TRP A 69 6.71 7.35 4.12
CA TRP A 69 6.95 7.97 5.42
C TRP A 69 7.51 6.97 6.43
N LEU A 70 6.96 5.76 6.49
CA LEU A 70 7.45 4.72 7.37
C LEU A 70 8.86 4.28 7.00
N TYR A 71 9.17 4.14 5.70
CA TYR A 71 10.54 3.90 5.24
C TYR A 71 11.49 4.99 5.72
N ALA A 72 11.14 6.27 5.55
CA ALA A 72 11.96 7.39 6.01
C ALA A 72 12.25 7.32 7.51
N GLY A 73 11.23 7.05 8.33
CA GLY A 73 11.40 6.87 9.77
C GLY A 73 12.29 5.67 10.12
N LEU A 74 12.06 4.52 9.49
CA LEU A 74 12.83 3.29 9.74
C LEU A 74 14.28 3.40 9.27
N ARG A 75 14.55 4.14 8.19
CA ARG A 75 15.90 4.36 7.65
C ARG A 75 16.88 4.93 8.67
N THR A 76 16.41 5.80 9.57
CA THR A 76 17.25 6.37 10.63
C THR A 76 17.81 5.34 11.61
N ARG A 77 17.13 4.19 11.76
CA ARG A 77 17.50 3.10 12.70
C ARG A 77 18.12 1.90 12.00
N TYR A 78 17.60 1.55 10.82
CA TYR A 78 17.97 0.34 10.09
C TYR A 78 18.89 0.60 8.89
N GLY A 79 19.20 1.87 8.62
CA GLY A 79 20.01 2.26 7.47
C GLY A 79 19.21 2.30 6.15
N ALA A 80 19.89 2.79 5.12
CA ALA A 80 19.39 2.85 3.75
C ALA A 80 19.30 1.46 3.11
N GLY A 81 18.27 1.21 2.31
CA GLY A 81 18.28 0.11 1.34
C GLY A 81 17.05 -0.79 1.33
N PRO A 82 17.08 -1.85 0.49
CA PRO A 82 15.94 -2.72 0.23
C PRO A 82 15.40 -3.41 1.49
N ALA A 83 16.27 -3.83 2.41
CA ALA A 83 15.84 -4.49 3.65
C ALA A 83 14.96 -3.58 4.52
N THR A 84 15.28 -2.29 4.62
CA THR A 84 14.48 -1.29 5.34
C THR A 84 13.15 -1.03 4.62
N ALA A 85 13.16 -0.99 3.30
CA ALA A 85 11.94 -0.85 2.49
C ALA A 85 10.98 -2.04 2.69
N ILE A 86 11.49 -3.28 2.68
CA ILE A 86 10.66 -4.47 2.94
C ILE A 86 10.08 -4.45 4.36
N LYS A 87 10.84 -3.99 5.37
CA LYS A 87 10.28 -3.81 6.73
C LYS A 87 9.11 -2.81 6.73
N ALA A 88 9.25 -1.68 6.04
CA ALA A 88 8.19 -0.68 5.92
C ALA A 88 6.96 -1.24 5.19
N GLY A 89 7.18 -1.84 4.00
CA GLY A 89 6.11 -2.41 3.17
C GLY A 89 5.38 -3.54 3.87
N THR A 90 6.11 -4.45 4.53
CA THR A 90 5.51 -5.57 5.28
C THR A 90 4.69 -5.07 6.48
N ALA A 91 5.16 -4.05 7.20
CA ALA A 91 4.39 -3.45 8.29
C ALA A 91 3.09 -2.82 7.77
N VAL A 92 3.14 -2.07 6.67
CA VAL A 92 1.94 -1.48 6.04
C VAL A 92 1.00 -2.57 5.51
N TRP A 93 1.54 -3.60 4.86
CA TRP A 93 0.76 -4.74 4.37
C TRP A 93 0.05 -5.48 5.52
N ALA A 94 0.72 -5.73 6.64
CA ALA A 94 0.09 -6.39 7.79
C ALA A 94 -1.08 -5.55 8.32
N CYS A 95 -0.89 -4.24 8.44
CA CYS A 95 -1.94 -3.33 8.90
C CYS A 95 -3.14 -3.25 7.93
N TRP A 96 -2.86 -3.17 6.63
CA TRP A 96 -3.89 -2.98 5.62
C TRP A 96 -4.55 -4.28 5.19
N ALA A 97 -3.76 -5.25 4.73
CA ALA A 97 -4.26 -6.46 4.11
C ALA A 97 -4.65 -7.49 5.17
N VAL A 98 -3.79 -7.80 6.15
CA VAL A 98 -4.08 -8.86 7.12
C VAL A 98 -5.24 -8.45 8.04
N PHE A 99 -5.16 -7.27 8.67
CA PHE A 99 -6.27 -6.82 9.53
C PHE A 99 -7.50 -6.34 8.74
N GLY A 100 -7.33 -5.73 7.57
CA GLY A 100 -8.46 -5.34 6.73
C GLY A 100 -9.26 -6.54 6.23
N TYR A 101 -8.60 -7.54 5.64
CA TYR A 101 -9.29 -8.73 5.12
C TYR A 101 -9.71 -9.71 6.21
N SER A 102 -9.05 -9.77 7.37
CA SER A 102 -9.48 -10.69 8.44
C SER A 102 -10.89 -10.36 8.91
N THR A 103 -11.23 -9.08 9.06
CA THR A 103 -12.59 -8.66 9.47
C THR A 103 -13.66 -9.09 8.47
N THR A 104 -13.39 -8.97 7.17
CA THR A 104 -14.35 -9.37 6.11
C THR A 104 -14.50 -10.89 6.03
N TYR A 105 -13.44 -11.65 6.31
CA TYR A 105 -13.53 -13.09 6.45
C TYR A 105 -14.34 -13.52 7.69
N PHE A 106 -14.08 -12.94 8.86
CA PHE A 106 -14.74 -13.34 10.11
C PHE A 106 -16.25 -13.10 10.12
N ILE A 107 -16.72 -12.05 9.43
CA ILE A 107 -18.15 -11.76 9.30
C ILE A 107 -18.82 -12.52 8.15
N GLY A 108 -18.08 -13.40 7.46
CA GLY A 108 -18.57 -14.20 6.34
C GLY A 108 -18.86 -13.40 5.07
N LEU A 109 -18.30 -12.19 4.93
CA LEU A 109 -18.54 -11.33 3.78
C LEU A 109 -17.86 -11.88 2.51
N TYR A 110 -16.62 -12.38 2.63
CA TYR A 110 -15.83 -12.87 1.51
C TYR A 110 -15.39 -14.33 1.69
N PRO A 111 -15.34 -15.13 0.60
CA PRO A 111 -14.77 -16.47 0.62
C PRO A 111 -13.31 -16.45 1.08
N GLY A 112 -12.95 -17.38 1.97
CA GLY A 112 -11.62 -17.38 2.62
C GLY A 112 -10.44 -17.57 1.66
N ASP A 113 -10.63 -18.32 0.58
CA ASP A 113 -9.59 -18.53 -0.43
C ASP A 113 -9.39 -17.28 -1.32
N LEU A 114 -10.48 -16.59 -1.70
CA LEU A 114 -10.41 -15.30 -2.41
C LEU A 114 -9.69 -14.23 -1.57
N VAL A 115 -9.98 -14.20 -0.27
CA VAL A 115 -9.25 -13.37 0.70
C VAL A 115 -7.78 -13.75 0.73
N ALA A 116 -7.45 -15.05 0.85
CA ALA A 116 -6.07 -15.52 0.91
C ALA A 116 -5.25 -15.10 -0.32
N TYR A 117 -5.80 -15.27 -1.52
CA TYR A 117 -5.15 -14.82 -2.76
C TYR A 117 -4.93 -13.31 -2.78
N SER A 118 -5.92 -12.53 -2.31
CA SER A 118 -5.83 -11.06 -2.27
C SER A 118 -4.79 -10.56 -1.27
N VAL A 119 -4.66 -11.23 -0.13
CA VAL A 119 -3.62 -10.97 0.87
C VAL A 119 -2.22 -11.26 0.29
N ILE A 120 -2.05 -12.36 -0.45
CA ILE A 120 -0.76 -12.71 -1.09
C ILE A 120 -0.39 -11.71 -2.19
N ILE A 121 -1.32 -11.36 -3.08
CA ILE A 121 -1.05 -10.42 -4.16
C ILE A 121 -0.71 -9.03 -3.61
N SER A 122 -1.48 -8.54 -2.64
CA SER A 122 -1.20 -7.25 -2.01
C SER A 122 0.16 -7.22 -1.30
N PHE A 123 0.64 -8.34 -0.74
CA PHE A 123 2.00 -8.42 -0.18
C PHE A 123 3.06 -8.05 -1.22
N VAL A 124 2.95 -8.61 -2.43
CA VAL A 124 3.91 -8.36 -3.52
C VAL A 124 3.90 -6.89 -3.93
N PHE A 125 2.71 -6.33 -4.18
CA PHE A 125 2.61 -4.97 -4.70
C PHE A 125 2.86 -3.87 -3.66
N ILE A 126 2.51 -4.09 -2.39
CA ILE A 126 2.85 -3.16 -1.31
C ILE A 126 4.36 -3.16 -1.06
N ASN A 127 5.02 -4.32 -1.08
CA ASN A 127 6.48 -4.36 -0.96
C ASN A 127 7.18 -3.79 -2.20
N ALA A 128 6.65 -3.99 -3.41
CA ALA A 128 7.15 -3.32 -4.61
C ALA A 128 7.04 -1.78 -4.50
N GLY A 129 5.90 -1.28 -4.03
CA GLY A 129 5.70 0.14 -3.72
C GLY A 129 6.71 0.65 -2.68
N ALA A 130 6.96 -0.12 -1.62
CA ALA A 130 7.94 0.22 -0.60
C ALA A 130 9.38 0.31 -1.14
N LEU A 131 9.77 -0.63 -2.02
CA LEU A 131 11.07 -0.61 -2.69
C LEU A 131 11.21 0.63 -3.59
N ILE A 132 10.15 1.00 -4.31
CA ILE A 132 10.12 2.22 -5.13
C ILE A 132 10.28 3.46 -4.26
N ALA A 133 9.45 3.60 -3.21
CA ALA A 133 9.55 4.71 -2.28
C ALA A 133 10.95 4.81 -1.66
N GLY A 134 11.50 3.67 -1.23
CA GLY A 134 12.80 3.60 -0.59
C GLY A 134 13.97 3.96 -1.51
N LYS A 135 13.85 3.65 -2.81
CA LYS A 135 14.79 4.06 -3.85
C LYS A 135 14.71 5.55 -4.15
N MET A 136 13.51 6.13 -4.14
CA MET A 136 13.28 7.55 -4.44
C MET A 136 13.63 8.47 -3.26
N TYR A 137 13.63 7.93 -2.04
CA TYR A 137 13.85 8.70 -0.83
C TYR A 137 15.33 9.02 -0.58
N THR A 138 15.61 10.30 -0.33
CA THR A 138 16.89 10.82 0.12
C THR A 138 16.67 11.76 1.29
N GLU A 139 17.62 11.79 2.23
CA GLU A 139 17.57 12.69 3.39
C GLU A 139 17.58 14.16 2.96
N GLU A 140 17.08 15.05 3.81
CA GLU A 140 17.32 16.48 3.70
C GLU A 140 18.82 16.74 3.93
N SER A 141 19.46 17.53 3.06
CA SER A 141 20.83 17.98 3.30
C SER A 141 20.86 18.81 4.58
N ALA A 142 21.75 18.49 5.53
CA ALA A 142 21.94 19.34 6.69
C ALA A 142 22.46 20.70 6.22
N VAL A 143 21.74 21.78 6.53
CA VAL A 143 22.26 23.14 6.33
C VAL A 143 23.44 23.29 7.29
N PRO A 144 24.67 23.57 6.81
CA PRO A 144 25.80 23.75 7.69
C PRO A 144 25.53 24.95 8.61
N VAL A 145 25.60 24.72 9.91
CA VAL A 145 25.56 25.80 10.91
C VAL A 145 26.81 26.65 10.66
N GLN A 146 26.63 27.89 10.19
CA GLN A 146 27.71 28.86 10.13
C GLN A 146 28.13 29.17 11.57
N SER A 147 29.30 28.65 11.98
CA SER A 147 29.98 28.98 13.23
C SER A 147 30.81 30.24 13.08
#